data_AF-A0A921B0N1-F1
#
_entry.id   AF-A0A921B0N1-F1
#
_cell.length_a   1.000
_cell.length_b   1.000
_cell.length_c   1.000
_cell.angle_alpha   90.00
_cell.angle_beta   90.00
_cell.angle_gamma   90.00
#
_symmetry.space_group_name_H-M   'P 1'
#
loop_
_entity.id
_entity.type
_entity.pdbx_description
1 polymer ?
#
loop_
_entity_poly.entity_id
_entity_poly.type
_entity_poly.pdbx_seq_one_letter_code
_entity_poly.pdbx_strand_id
1 'polypeptide(L)'
;MKTNTAIVICAAIIVCAFILGGAYKYKYKEQNTIVVTGLGEEEFVSDLIVWRGWIVVDNPSITDGYAQLEVNKRKVQDFIMQKGIAPDDIVFMFVDSYKNTEPIYQNGNYVGQRFTGYTLRQQFTVESTDVEAVENISREISALLAQGVQLESSQPDYYYSKLDDLKLELIEKSTVDAKARAEKIAAKSGAKLRKLKTARMGVFQITGANTNEEFSAGGNFNTSSKNKKARITMRLEYNIR
;
A
#
# COMPACT_ATOMS: atom_id res chain seq x y z
N MET A 1 -34.41 23.73 66.79
CA MET A 1 -33.41 23.05 65.94
C MET A 1 -34.01 22.36 64.71
N LYS A 2 -35.07 21.53 64.83
CA LYS A 2 -35.62 20.75 63.70
C LYS A 2 -36.10 21.59 62.50
N THR A 3 -36.68 22.77 62.74
CA THR A 3 -37.22 23.64 61.68
C THR A 3 -36.14 24.26 60.80
N ASN A 4 -35.00 24.68 61.38
CA ASN A 4 -33.90 25.28 60.62
C ASN A 4 -33.21 24.24 59.74
N THR A 5 -33.06 23.00 60.24
CA THR A 5 -32.50 21.89 59.45
C THR A 5 -33.40 21.55 58.25
N ALA A 6 -34.72 21.56 58.43
CA ALA A 6 -35.67 21.32 57.34
C ALA A 6 -35.60 22.40 56.24
N ILE A 7 -35.47 23.69 56.62
CA ILE A 7 -35.35 24.79 55.66
C ILE A 7 -34.06 24.68 54.83
N VAL A 8 -32.94 24.33 55.47
CA VAL A 8 -31.65 24.15 54.79
C VAL A 8 -31.71 22.97 53.80
N ILE A 9 -32.35 21.86 54.19
CA ILE A 9 -32.52 20.70 53.30
C ILE A 9 -33.42 21.05 52.10
N CYS A 10 -34.54 21.73 52.32
CA CYS A 10 -35.41 22.17 51.22
C CYS A 10 -34.70 23.12 50.25
N ALA A 11 -33.92 24.08 50.77
CA ALA A 11 -33.13 24.99 49.93
C ALA A 11 -32.08 24.22 49.11
N ALA A 12 -31.38 23.26 49.73
CA ALA A 12 -30.39 22.42 49.05
C ALA A 12 -31.02 21.58 47.92
N ILE A 13 -32.21 21.01 48.15
CA ILE A 13 -32.93 20.23 47.14
C ILE A 13 -33.34 21.11 45.96
N ILE A 14 -33.83 22.33 46.21
CA ILE A 14 -34.21 23.28 45.14
C ILE A 14 -32.99 23.68 44.31
N VAL A 15 -31.86 23.98 44.95
CA VAL A 15 -30.61 24.32 44.26
C VAL A 15 -30.11 23.15 43.43
N CYS A 16 -30.10 21.93 43.98
CA CYS A 16 -29.74 20.72 43.22
C CYS A 16 -30.67 20.48 42.03
N ALA A 17 -31.99 20.62 42.20
CA ALA A 17 -32.95 20.45 41.11
C ALA A 17 -32.73 21.51 40.01
N PHE A 18 -32.38 22.74 40.37
CA PHE A 18 -32.09 23.81 39.41
C PHE A 18 -30.80 23.53 38.62
N ILE A 19 -29.73 23.11 39.30
CA ILE A 19 -28.45 22.75 38.67
C ILE A 19 -28.65 21.54 37.73
N LEU A 20 -29.33 20.49 38.20
CA LEU A 20 -29.60 19.29 37.40
C LEU A 20 -30.52 19.59 36.22
N GLY A 21 -31.56 20.40 36.41
CA GLY A 21 -32.45 20.86 35.34
C GLY A 21 -31.71 21.69 34.28
N GLY A 22 -30.77 22.55 34.71
CA GLY A 22 -29.88 23.29 33.83
C GLY A 22 -28.94 22.40 33.04
N ALA A 23 -28.27 21.45 33.71
CA ALA A 23 -27.38 20.48 33.07
C ALA A 23 -28.11 19.59 32.07
N TYR A 24 -29.33 19.15 32.41
CA TYR A 24 -30.18 18.37 31.52
C TYR A 24 -30.55 19.17 30.28
N LYS A 25 -31.08 20.40 30.43
CA LYS A 25 -31.39 21.27 29.27
C LYS A 25 -30.18 21.56 28.39
N TYR A 26 -29.00 21.71 28.97
CA TYR A 26 -27.76 21.92 28.21
C TYR A 26 -27.40 20.70 27.35
N LYS A 27 -27.59 19.47 27.88
CA LYS A 27 -27.35 18.22 27.14
C LYS A 27 -28.28 18.03 25.94
N TYR A 28 -29.52 18.52 26.03
CA TYR A 28 -30.55 18.38 24.98
C TYR A 28 -30.69 19.60 24.06
N LYS A 29 -29.78 20.58 24.15
CA LYS A 29 -29.78 21.69 23.19
C LYS A 29 -29.50 21.13 21.80
N GLU A 30 -30.46 21.27 20.88
CA GLU A 30 -30.36 20.77 19.51
C GLU A 30 -29.02 21.20 18.89
N GLN A 31 -28.19 20.19 18.56
CA GLN A 31 -26.91 20.44 17.93
C GLN A 31 -27.12 20.48 16.42
N ASN A 32 -27.53 21.65 15.94
CA ASN A 32 -27.66 21.88 14.50
C ASN A 32 -26.28 21.77 13.87
N THR A 33 -26.09 20.74 13.04
CA THR A 33 -24.81 20.45 12.41
C THR A 33 -24.99 20.09 10.94
N ILE A 34 -23.94 20.36 10.16
CA ILE A 34 -23.80 19.86 8.79
C ILE A 34 -22.67 18.83 8.80
N VAL A 35 -22.98 17.64 8.32
CA VAL A 35 -22.00 16.57 8.10
C VAL A 35 -21.77 16.40 6.61
N VAL A 36 -20.52 16.50 6.20
CA VAL A 36 -20.10 16.36 4.80
C VAL A 36 -18.91 15.44 4.71
N THR A 37 -18.76 14.80 3.55
CA THR A 37 -17.55 14.07 3.19
C THR A 37 -16.93 14.79 2.00
N GLY A 38 -15.66 15.19 2.14
CA GLY A 38 -14.85 15.66 1.03
C GLY A 38 -13.93 14.58 0.50
N LEU A 39 -13.54 14.71 -0.76
CA LEU A 39 -12.63 13.80 -1.47
C LEU A 39 -11.37 14.55 -1.87
N GLY A 40 -10.22 13.97 -1.53
CA GLY A 40 -8.92 14.29 -2.10
C GLY A 40 -8.54 13.16 -3.03
N GLU A 41 -8.21 13.48 -4.27
CA GLU A 41 -7.76 12.52 -5.28
C GLU A 41 -6.59 13.13 -6.05
N GLU A 42 -5.60 12.30 -6.37
CA GLU A 42 -4.47 12.68 -7.23
C GLU A 42 -4.03 11.47 -8.07
N GLU A 43 -3.75 11.69 -9.34
CA GLU A 43 -3.07 10.72 -10.21
C GLU A 43 -1.57 11.02 -10.22
N PHE A 44 -0.75 9.98 -10.11
CA PHE A 44 0.70 10.10 -10.07
C PHE A 44 1.38 8.90 -10.73
N VAL A 45 2.64 9.11 -11.10
CA VAL A 45 3.49 8.06 -11.67
C VAL A 45 4.43 7.54 -10.58
N SER A 46 4.60 6.22 -10.54
CA SER A 46 5.57 5.56 -9.68
C SER A 46 6.99 6.07 -9.98
N ASP A 47 7.80 6.25 -8.93
CA ASP A 47 9.16 6.81 -9.02
C ASP A 47 10.25 5.78 -8.67
N LEU A 48 9.85 4.56 -8.32
CA LEU A 48 10.72 3.46 -7.97
C LEU A 48 10.16 2.18 -8.60
N ILE A 49 11.03 1.38 -9.19
CA ILE A 49 10.70 0.07 -9.76
C ILE A 49 11.57 -1.00 -9.12
N VAL A 50 10.96 -2.14 -8.82
CA VAL A 50 11.66 -3.33 -8.34
C VAL A 50 11.34 -4.49 -9.26
N TRP A 51 12.36 -4.97 -9.97
CA TRP A 51 12.24 -6.11 -10.86
C TRP A 51 13.03 -7.29 -10.30
N ARG A 52 12.43 -8.47 -10.33
CA ARG A 52 13.05 -9.70 -9.79
C ARG A 52 13.01 -10.81 -10.83
N GLY A 53 14.04 -11.63 -10.79
CA GLY A 53 14.10 -12.85 -11.58
C GLY A 53 15.05 -13.87 -10.99
N TRP A 54 15.06 -15.04 -11.59
CA TRP A 54 15.89 -16.18 -11.19
C TRP A 54 16.73 -16.63 -12.37
N ILE A 55 18.00 -16.89 -12.08
CA ILE A 55 18.89 -17.65 -12.96
C ILE A 55 18.80 -19.10 -12.51
N VAL A 56 18.56 -20.02 -13.45
CA VAL A 56 18.41 -21.44 -13.15
C VAL A 56 19.46 -22.24 -13.92
N VAL A 57 20.09 -23.21 -13.27
CA VAL A 57 21.03 -24.15 -13.90
C VAL A 57 20.73 -25.55 -13.39
N ASP A 58 20.44 -26.46 -14.31
CA ASP A 58 20.36 -27.89 -14.04
C ASP A 58 21.67 -28.58 -14.44
N ASN A 59 22.29 -29.32 -13.52
CA ASN A 59 23.55 -30.00 -13.78
C ASN A 59 23.69 -31.28 -12.93
N PRO A 60 24.19 -32.40 -13.48
CA PRO A 60 24.50 -33.61 -12.69
C PRO A 60 25.54 -33.39 -11.59
N SER A 61 26.43 -32.40 -11.75
CA SER A 61 27.52 -32.05 -10.86
C SER A 61 27.27 -30.69 -10.22
N ILE A 62 27.28 -30.62 -8.89
CA ILE A 62 27.03 -29.37 -8.16
C ILE A 62 28.12 -28.31 -8.42
N THR A 63 29.37 -28.74 -8.59
CA THR A 63 30.51 -27.83 -8.85
C THR A 63 30.45 -27.26 -10.26
N ASP A 64 30.13 -28.09 -11.25
CA ASP A 64 30.00 -27.64 -12.64
C ASP A 64 28.75 -26.77 -12.82
N GLY A 65 27.65 -27.14 -12.15
CA GLY A 65 26.43 -26.33 -12.09
C GLY A 65 26.69 -24.94 -11.49
N TYR A 66 27.47 -24.84 -10.41
CA TYR A 66 27.83 -23.54 -9.84
C TYR A 66 28.73 -22.72 -10.76
N ALA A 67 29.74 -23.34 -11.40
CA ALA A 67 30.59 -22.64 -12.37
C ALA A 67 29.78 -22.09 -13.56
N GLN A 68 28.82 -22.87 -14.06
CA GLN A 68 27.92 -22.42 -15.13
C GLN A 68 26.95 -21.32 -14.67
N LEU A 69 26.47 -21.39 -13.43
CA LEU A 69 25.64 -20.34 -12.83
C LEU A 69 26.40 -19.01 -12.74
N GLU A 70 27.68 -19.00 -12.36
CA GLU A 70 28.49 -17.78 -12.32
C GLU A 70 28.72 -17.18 -13.72
N VAL A 71 28.85 -18.00 -14.76
CA VAL A 71 28.88 -17.50 -16.16
C VAL A 71 27.54 -16.88 -16.55
N ASN A 72 26.43 -17.52 -16.21
CA ASN A 72 25.08 -17.02 -16.48
C ASN A 72 24.80 -15.72 -15.73
N LYS A 73 25.21 -15.63 -14.46
CA LYS A 73 25.16 -14.42 -13.64
C LYS A 73 25.87 -13.25 -14.30
N ARG A 74 27.10 -13.46 -14.79
CA ARG A 74 27.85 -12.41 -15.50
C ARG A 74 27.11 -11.94 -16.76
N LYS A 75 26.58 -12.86 -17.58
CA LYS A 75 25.77 -12.50 -18.75
C LYS A 75 24.55 -11.65 -18.38
N VAL A 76 23.84 -12.01 -17.30
CA VAL A 76 22.69 -11.25 -16.80
C VAL A 76 23.12 -9.87 -16.31
N GLN A 77 24.16 -9.80 -15.49
CA GLN A 77 24.69 -8.54 -14.98
C GLN A 77 25.15 -7.62 -16.12
N ASP A 78 25.93 -8.14 -17.06
CA ASP A 78 26.43 -7.38 -18.20
C ASP A 78 25.29 -6.89 -19.10
N PHE A 79 24.27 -7.71 -19.33
CA PHE A 79 23.09 -7.32 -20.10
C PHE A 79 22.34 -6.15 -19.46
N ILE A 80 22.13 -6.21 -18.14
CA ILE A 80 21.44 -5.15 -17.38
C ILE A 80 22.29 -3.86 -17.38
N MET A 81 23.60 -3.98 -17.15
CA MET A 81 24.52 -2.84 -17.12
C MET A 81 24.69 -2.16 -18.49
N GLN A 82 24.73 -2.93 -19.59
CA GLN A 82 24.79 -2.39 -20.96
C GLN A 82 23.59 -1.52 -21.31
N LYS A 83 22.49 -1.66 -20.57
CA LYS A 83 21.26 -0.92 -20.75
C LYS A 83 21.15 0.29 -19.82
N GLY A 84 22.23 0.62 -19.10
CA GLY A 84 22.38 1.87 -18.34
C GLY A 84 22.07 1.77 -16.84
N ILE A 85 21.75 0.58 -16.32
CA ILE A 85 21.51 0.39 -14.89
C ILE A 85 22.83 0.30 -14.13
N ALA A 86 22.94 1.02 -13.01
CA ALA A 86 24.12 1.02 -12.18
C ALA A 86 24.36 -0.36 -11.54
N PRO A 87 25.62 -0.79 -11.35
CA PRO A 87 25.90 -2.06 -10.66
C PRO A 87 25.31 -2.15 -9.26
N ASP A 88 25.26 -1.02 -8.53
CA ASP A 88 24.75 -0.95 -7.16
C ASP A 88 23.22 -1.15 -7.09
N ASP A 89 22.51 -0.94 -8.20
CA ASP A 89 21.06 -1.19 -8.32
C ASP A 89 20.75 -2.68 -8.55
N ILE A 90 21.78 -3.52 -8.78
CA ILE A 90 21.65 -4.95 -9.10
C ILE A 90 22.16 -5.79 -7.94
N VAL A 91 21.25 -6.51 -7.28
CA VAL A 91 21.60 -7.37 -6.15
C VAL A 91 21.35 -8.82 -6.51
N PHE A 92 22.39 -9.65 -6.37
CA PHE A 92 22.29 -11.10 -6.46
C PHE A 92 22.22 -11.71 -5.06
N MET A 93 21.19 -12.50 -4.81
CA MET A 93 21.03 -13.24 -3.55
C MET A 93 21.97 -14.46 -3.50
N PHE A 94 21.96 -15.17 -2.37
CA PHE A 94 22.66 -16.46 -2.26
C PHE A 94 22.10 -17.48 -3.27
N VAL A 95 22.90 -18.51 -3.56
CA VAL A 95 22.51 -19.59 -4.47
C VAL A 95 21.77 -20.66 -3.67
N ASP A 96 20.55 -20.96 -4.09
CA ASP A 96 19.79 -22.12 -3.65
C ASP A 96 20.22 -23.35 -4.46
N SER A 97 20.42 -24.48 -3.79
CA SER A 97 20.73 -25.75 -4.44
C SER A 97 19.75 -26.83 -4.05
N TYR A 98 19.15 -27.49 -5.03
CA TYR A 98 18.20 -28.57 -4.85
C TYR A 98 18.77 -29.85 -5.45
N LYS A 99 18.74 -30.95 -4.69
CA LYS A 99 19.08 -32.28 -5.19
C LYS A 99 17.85 -32.87 -5.87
N ASN A 100 17.97 -33.23 -7.14
CA ASN A 100 16.90 -33.81 -7.93
C ASN A 100 16.96 -35.34 -7.89
N THR A 101 15.80 -35.94 -7.74
CA THR A 101 15.63 -37.39 -7.73
C THR A 101 14.33 -37.79 -8.41
N GLU A 102 14.34 -38.90 -9.13
CA GLU A 102 13.15 -39.49 -9.73
C GLU A 102 12.74 -40.78 -9.00
N PRO A 103 11.44 -41.01 -8.73
CA PRO A 103 10.98 -42.25 -8.12
C PRO A 103 11.13 -43.42 -9.09
N ILE A 104 11.60 -44.56 -8.59
CA ILE A 104 11.73 -45.81 -9.34
C ILE A 104 10.58 -46.73 -8.93
N TYR A 105 9.89 -47.30 -9.91
CA TYR A 105 8.84 -48.30 -9.71
C TYR A 105 9.22 -49.62 -10.36
N GLN A 106 8.93 -50.74 -9.69
CA GLN A 106 8.99 -52.09 -10.26
C GLN A 106 7.66 -52.78 -10.03
N ASN A 107 7.03 -53.29 -11.10
CA ASN A 107 5.72 -53.93 -11.07
C ASN A 107 4.63 -53.09 -10.39
N GLY A 108 4.65 -51.77 -10.60
CA GLY A 108 3.69 -50.83 -9.98
C GLY A 108 3.98 -50.47 -8.52
N ASN A 109 4.97 -51.10 -7.88
CA ASN A 109 5.38 -50.77 -6.51
C ASN A 109 6.56 -49.81 -6.50
N TYR A 110 6.53 -48.82 -5.60
CA TYR A 110 7.64 -47.90 -5.38
C TYR A 110 8.81 -48.65 -4.73
N VAL A 111 10.00 -48.56 -5.35
CA VAL A 111 11.21 -49.28 -4.90
C VAL A 111 12.38 -48.37 -4.55
N GLY A 112 12.22 -47.05 -4.66
CA GLY A 112 13.24 -46.08 -4.23
C GLY A 112 13.30 -44.85 -5.13
N GLN A 113 14.39 -44.09 -5.03
CA GLN A 113 14.64 -42.91 -5.87
C GLN A 113 16.00 -42.99 -6.54
N ARG A 114 16.07 -42.51 -7.79
CA ARG A 114 17.31 -42.34 -8.55
C ARG A 114 17.73 -40.88 -8.53
N PHE A 115 18.99 -40.61 -8.21
CA PHE A 115 19.55 -39.26 -8.37
C PHE A 115 19.60 -38.87 -9.86
N THR A 116 19.14 -37.67 -10.18
CA THR A 116 19.08 -37.15 -11.55
C THR A 116 19.88 -35.87 -11.76
N GLY A 117 20.32 -35.20 -10.70
CA GLY A 117 21.18 -34.02 -10.78
C GLY A 117 20.90 -33.01 -9.69
N TYR A 118 21.37 -31.79 -9.91
CA TYR A 118 21.11 -30.64 -9.08
C TYR A 118 20.45 -29.53 -9.89
N THR A 119 19.51 -28.81 -9.27
CA THR A 119 19.03 -27.51 -9.76
C THR A 119 19.62 -26.44 -8.86
N LEU A 120 20.34 -25.49 -9.45
CA LEU A 120 20.83 -24.30 -8.77
C LEU A 120 19.98 -23.10 -9.20
N ARG A 121 19.54 -22.29 -8.24
CA ARG A 121 18.76 -21.08 -8.49
C ARG A 121 19.40 -19.91 -7.79
N GLN A 122 19.50 -18.78 -8.49
CA GLN A 122 19.96 -17.54 -7.88
C GLN A 122 19.02 -16.40 -8.25
N GLN A 123 18.45 -15.75 -7.24
CA GLN A 123 17.63 -14.58 -7.46
C GLN A 123 18.52 -13.37 -7.77
N PHE A 124 18.11 -12.59 -8.76
CA PHE A 124 18.56 -11.21 -8.93
C PHE A 124 17.40 -10.25 -8.69
N THR A 125 17.72 -9.09 -8.13
CA THR A 125 16.81 -7.98 -7.93
C THR A 125 17.43 -6.74 -8.55
N VAL A 126 16.65 -6.00 -9.33
CA VAL A 126 16.99 -4.66 -9.80
C VAL A 126 16.06 -3.67 -9.13
N GLU A 127 16.60 -2.75 -8.34
CA GLU A 127 15.86 -1.66 -7.69
C GLU A 127 16.41 -0.33 -8.19
N SER A 128 15.59 0.48 -8.85
CA SER A 128 16.06 1.74 -9.42
C SER A 128 14.97 2.81 -9.50
N THR A 129 15.39 4.07 -9.55
CA THR A 129 14.51 5.22 -9.81
C THR A 129 14.31 5.48 -11.30
N ASP A 130 15.12 4.87 -12.17
CA ASP A 130 14.89 4.88 -13.61
C ASP A 130 13.85 3.81 -13.99
N VAL A 131 12.59 4.17 -13.74
CA VAL A 131 11.43 3.29 -13.95
C VAL A 131 11.33 2.81 -15.40
N GLU A 132 11.60 3.69 -16.36
CA GLU A 132 11.46 3.36 -17.78
C GLU A 132 12.57 2.43 -18.27
N ALA A 133 13.81 2.65 -17.86
CA ALA A 133 14.93 1.78 -18.23
C ALA A 133 14.69 0.34 -17.76
N VAL A 134 14.38 0.14 -16.47
CA VAL A 134 14.16 -1.22 -15.93
C VAL A 134 12.92 -1.86 -16.55
N GLU A 135 11.85 -1.11 -16.78
CA GLU A 135 10.65 -1.63 -17.46
C GLU A 135 10.98 -2.18 -18.85
N ASN A 136 11.76 -1.45 -19.65
CA ASN A 136 12.19 -1.89 -20.96
C ASN A 136 13.10 -3.12 -20.90
N ILE A 137 14.10 -3.12 -20.01
CA ILE A 137 15.05 -4.23 -19.86
C ILE A 137 14.33 -5.50 -19.41
N SER A 138 13.33 -5.40 -18.52
CA SER A 138 12.55 -6.54 -18.04
C SER A 138 11.82 -7.28 -19.15
N ARG A 139 11.44 -6.58 -20.24
CA ARG A 139 10.82 -7.16 -21.44
C ARG A 139 11.84 -7.78 -22.39
N GLU A 140 13.05 -7.23 -22.43
CA GLU A 140 14.11 -7.67 -23.34
C GLU A 140 14.97 -8.81 -22.79
N ILE A 141 14.96 -9.05 -21.46
CA ILE A 141 15.81 -10.04 -20.78
C ILE A 141 15.70 -11.46 -21.37
N SER A 142 14.54 -11.80 -21.94
CA SER A 142 14.31 -13.09 -22.60
C SER A 142 15.28 -13.34 -23.76
N ALA A 143 15.93 -12.30 -24.30
CA ALA A 143 17.00 -12.44 -25.29
C ALA A 143 18.19 -13.28 -24.78
N LEU A 144 18.41 -13.36 -23.46
CA LEU A 144 19.46 -14.21 -22.87
C LEU A 144 19.16 -15.70 -22.97
N LEU A 145 17.89 -16.10 -23.18
CA LEU A 145 17.53 -17.50 -23.45
C LEU A 145 18.24 -18.01 -24.72
N ALA A 146 18.37 -17.17 -25.75
CA ALA A 146 19.11 -17.50 -26.97
C ALA A 146 20.62 -17.69 -26.75
N GLN A 147 21.15 -17.20 -25.62
CA GLN A 147 22.54 -17.35 -25.20
C GLN A 147 22.75 -18.52 -24.21
N GLY A 148 21.74 -19.38 -24.06
CA GLY A 148 21.76 -20.55 -23.18
C GLY A 148 21.60 -20.21 -21.69
N VAL A 149 21.15 -19.00 -21.37
CA VAL A 149 20.88 -18.61 -19.97
C VAL A 149 19.42 -18.94 -19.70
N GLN A 150 19.15 -19.92 -18.83
CA GLN A 150 17.80 -20.21 -18.38
C GLN A 150 17.40 -19.23 -17.27
N LEU A 151 16.23 -18.60 -17.43
CA LEU A 151 15.74 -17.52 -16.58
C LEU A 151 14.27 -17.75 -16.24
N GLU A 152 13.87 -17.27 -15.07
CA GLU A 152 12.47 -17.02 -14.71
C GLU A 152 12.34 -15.56 -14.34
N SER A 153 11.56 -14.76 -15.07
CA SER A 153 11.39 -13.33 -14.79
C SER A 153 9.96 -13.02 -14.39
N SER A 154 9.78 -12.27 -13.30
CA SER A 154 8.47 -11.73 -12.93
C SER A 154 8.20 -10.41 -13.62
N GLN A 155 6.95 -9.95 -13.57
CA GLN A 155 6.64 -8.55 -13.87
C GLN A 155 7.30 -7.65 -12.80
N PRO A 156 7.74 -6.43 -13.16
CA PRO A 156 8.21 -5.47 -12.18
C PRO A 156 7.11 -4.96 -11.25
N ASP A 157 7.47 -4.70 -10.00
CA ASP A 157 6.67 -3.94 -9.04
C ASP A 157 7.01 -2.45 -9.14
N TYR A 158 6.01 -1.59 -8.96
CA TYR A 158 6.10 -0.14 -9.03
C TYR A 158 5.70 0.49 -7.70
N TYR A 159 6.56 1.36 -7.19
CA TYR A 159 6.43 2.03 -5.91
C TYR A 159 6.50 3.54 -6.06
N TYR A 160 6.00 4.22 -5.04
CA TYR A 160 6.11 5.68 -4.93
C TYR A 160 6.77 5.99 -3.59
N SER A 161 7.93 6.61 -3.62
CA SER A 161 8.75 6.87 -2.43
C SER A 161 8.22 8.04 -1.59
N LYS A 162 7.44 8.95 -2.20
CA LYS A 162 6.97 10.21 -1.60
C LYS A 162 5.54 10.13 -1.07
N LEU A 163 5.16 8.99 -0.49
CA LEU A 163 3.77 8.75 -0.04
C LEU A 163 3.35 9.67 1.10
N ASP A 164 4.26 10.07 1.98
CA ASP A 164 3.95 10.95 3.11
C ASP A 164 3.53 12.35 2.64
N ASP A 165 4.27 12.92 1.68
CA ASP A 165 3.95 14.23 1.09
C ASP A 165 2.60 14.18 0.36
N LEU A 166 2.40 13.15 -0.47
CA LEU A 166 1.14 12.93 -1.19
C LEU A 166 -0.06 12.79 -0.22
N LYS A 167 0.15 12.12 0.91
CA LYS A 167 -0.90 11.96 1.93
C LYS A 167 -1.28 13.29 2.56
N LEU A 168 -0.31 14.15 2.89
CA LEU A 168 -0.57 15.48 3.42
C LEU A 168 -1.35 16.35 2.43
N GLU A 169 -0.94 16.33 1.17
CA GLU A 169 -1.62 17.05 0.09
C GLU A 169 -3.08 16.58 -0.07
N LEU A 170 -3.31 15.28 -0.02
CA LEU A 170 -4.66 14.71 -0.15
C LEU A 170 -5.55 15.01 1.06
N ILE A 171 -4.99 15.10 2.27
CA ILE A 171 -5.71 15.58 3.47
C ILE A 171 -6.14 17.03 3.29
N GLU A 172 -5.27 17.88 2.73
CA GLU A 172 -5.61 19.27 2.43
C GLU A 172 -6.73 19.34 1.38
N LYS A 173 -6.56 18.69 0.23
CA LYS A 173 -7.56 18.65 -0.86
C LYS A 173 -8.93 18.18 -0.36
N SER A 174 -8.97 17.06 0.38
CA SER A 174 -10.21 16.52 0.93
C SER A 174 -10.85 17.43 1.98
N THR A 175 -10.05 18.12 2.81
CA THR A 175 -10.56 19.07 3.80
C THR A 175 -11.14 20.32 3.14
N VAL A 176 -10.48 20.84 2.10
CA VAL A 176 -10.95 21.98 1.31
C VAL A 176 -12.26 21.62 0.59
N ASP A 177 -12.33 20.46 -0.07
CA ASP A 177 -13.55 19.98 -0.73
C ASP A 177 -14.72 19.82 0.26
N ALA A 178 -14.47 19.19 1.41
CA ALA A 178 -15.49 19.05 2.46
C ALA A 178 -16.01 20.41 2.93
N LYS A 179 -15.11 21.35 3.24
CA LYS A 179 -15.48 22.69 3.69
C LYS A 179 -16.33 23.42 2.64
N ALA A 180 -15.92 23.40 1.37
CA ALA A 180 -16.66 24.03 0.28
C ALA A 180 -18.08 23.46 0.14
N ARG A 181 -18.25 22.14 0.31
CA ARG A 181 -19.57 21.49 0.35
C ARG A 181 -20.41 21.98 1.53
N ALA A 182 -19.84 22.02 2.73
CA ALA A 182 -20.56 22.48 3.93
C ALA A 182 -21.02 23.93 3.82
N GLU A 183 -20.17 24.81 3.26
CA GLU A 183 -20.49 26.22 3.01
C GLU A 183 -21.67 26.37 2.04
N LYS A 184 -21.66 25.62 0.93
CA LYS A 184 -22.76 25.61 -0.04
C LYS A 184 -24.07 25.12 0.58
N ILE A 185 -24.03 24.03 1.36
CA ILE A 185 -25.23 23.49 2.04
C ILE A 185 -25.77 24.53 3.01
N ALA A 186 -24.94 25.08 3.90
CA ALA A 186 -25.37 26.08 4.87
C ALA A 186 -26.05 27.27 4.19
N ALA A 187 -25.40 27.83 3.17
CA ALA A 187 -25.91 28.99 2.43
C ALA A 187 -27.26 28.70 1.76
N LYS A 188 -27.44 27.53 1.14
CA LYS A 188 -28.69 27.16 0.45
C LYS A 188 -29.81 26.74 1.40
N SER A 189 -29.47 26.30 2.61
CA SER A 189 -30.44 25.96 3.67
C SER A 189 -30.83 27.17 4.54
N GLY A 190 -30.30 28.37 4.27
CA GLY A 190 -30.56 29.57 5.09
C GLY A 190 -29.85 29.59 6.44
N ALA A 191 -28.87 28.70 6.64
CA ALA A 191 -28.06 28.61 7.84
C ALA A 191 -26.67 29.26 7.65
N LYS A 192 -26.00 29.59 8.74
CA LYS A 192 -24.60 30.06 8.73
C LYS A 192 -23.68 28.97 9.28
N LEU A 193 -22.69 28.57 8.48
CA LEU A 193 -21.64 27.64 8.91
C LEU A 193 -20.81 28.25 10.05
N ARG A 194 -20.47 27.43 11.06
CA ARG A 194 -19.67 27.82 12.22
C ARG A 194 -18.42 26.95 12.35
N LYS A 195 -17.81 26.93 13.54
CA LYS A 195 -16.59 26.17 13.83
C LYS A 195 -16.81 24.68 13.55
N LEU A 196 -15.75 24.06 13.04
CA LEU A 196 -15.62 22.61 12.95
C LEU A 196 -15.82 22.00 14.34
N LYS A 197 -16.64 20.97 14.40
CA LYS A 197 -16.95 20.20 15.61
C LYS A 197 -16.17 18.89 15.65
N THR A 198 -16.17 18.15 14.54
CA THR A 198 -15.50 16.85 14.42
C THR A 198 -14.86 16.73 13.06
N ALA A 199 -13.68 16.11 12.98
CA ALA A 199 -13.07 15.64 11.74
C ALA A 199 -12.75 14.15 11.88
N ARG A 200 -13.05 13.36 10.85
CA ARG A 200 -12.66 11.96 10.75
C ARG A 200 -12.08 11.70 9.36
N MET A 201 -10.88 11.16 9.34
CA MET A 201 -10.20 10.75 8.11
C MET A 201 -10.63 9.34 7.73
N GLY A 202 -10.89 9.13 6.45
CA GLY A 202 -11.10 7.81 5.86
C GLY A 202 -9.77 7.10 5.61
N VAL A 203 -9.87 5.85 5.16
CA VAL A 203 -8.69 5.03 4.84
C VAL A 203 -8.05 5.54 3.55
N PHE A 204 -6.72 5.67 3.54
CA PHE A 204 -5.96 6.01 2.35
C PHE A 204 -5.98 4.85 1.36
N GLN A 205 -6.25 5.13 0.09
CA GLN A 205 -6.35 4.13 -0.96
C GLN A 205 -5.40 4.50 -2.10
N ILE A 206 -4.62 3.53 -2.59
CA ILE A 206 -3.85 3.64 -3.82
C ILE A 206 -4.27 2.51 -4.76
N THR A 207 -4.77 2.88 -5.93
CA THR A 207 -5.17 1.95 -7.00
C THR A 207 -4.40 2.24 -8.28
N GLY A 208 -4.45 1.36 -9.28
CA GLY A 208 -4.08 1.75 -10.64
C GLY A 208 -4.97 2.89 -11.17
N ALA A 209 -4.42 3.79 -11.99
CA ALA A 209 -5.15 4.94 -12.52
C ALA A 209 -6.30 4.53 -13.45
N ASN A 210 -6.09 3.47 -14.25
CA ASN A 210 -7.03 2.95 -15.25
C ASN A 210 -7.53 1.53 -14.92
N THR A 211 -7.60 1.19 -13.64
CA THR A 211 -8.00 -0.13 -13.17
C THR A 211 -9.27 -0.06 -12.34
N ASN A 212 -10.15 -1.04 -12.49
CA ASN A 212 -11.36 -1.18 -11.67
C ASN A 212 -11.06 -1.94 -10.37
N GLU A 213 -10.12 -1.41 -9.59
CA GLU A 213 -9.76 -2.00 -8.29
C GLU A 213 -10.77 -1.60 -7.21
N GLU A 214 -11.20 -2.56 -6.42
CA GLU A 214 -12.08 -2.32 -5.28
C GLU A 214 -11.34 -1.66 -4.12
N PHE A 215 -12.05 -0.81 -3.37
CA PHE A 215 -11.52 -0.21 -2.16
C PHE A 215 -11.54 -1.22 -1.02
N SER A 216 -10.48 -1.23 -0.21
CA SER A 216 -10.34 -2.14 0.92
C SER A 216 -10.45 -1.40 2.25
N ALA A 217 -10.99 -2.08 3.28
CA ALA A 217 -11.06 -1.53 4.63
C ALA A 217 -9.68 -1.31 5.28
N GLY A 218 -8.65 -2.04 4.81
CA GLY A 218 -7.26 -1.90 5.27
C GLY A 218 -6.42 -0.92 4.43
N GLY A 219 -6.97 -0.39 3.34
CA GLY A 219 -6.22 0.34 2.32
C GLY A 219 -5.80 -0.58 1.17
N ASN A 220 -5.77 -0.04 -0.04
CA ASN A 220 -5.19 -0.70 -1.20
C ASN A 220 -3.82 -0.08 -1.50
N PHE A 221 -2.84 -0.93 -1.81
CA PHE A 221 -1.49 -0.55 -2.18
C PHE A 221 -1.13 -1.29 -3.46
N ASN A 222 -1.64 -0.80 -4.59
CA ASN A 222 -1.30 -1.36 -5.89
C ASN A 222 0.22 -1.24 -6.13
N THR A 223 0.91 -2.35 -6.38
CA THR A 223 2.29 -2.37 -6.89
C THR A 223 2.39 -2.72 -8.37
N SER A 224 1.33 -3.24 -9.00
CA SER A 224 1.39 -3.73 -10.38
C SER A 224 1.30 -2.64 -11.46
N SER A 225 0.80 -1.46 -11.12
CA SER A 225 0.57 -0.35 -12.07
C SER A 225 1.61 0.75 -11.91
N LYS A 226 2.22 1.18 -13.02
CA LYS A 226 3.10 2.36 -13.06
C LYS A 226 2.35 3.65 -12.75
N ASN A 227 1.22 3.86 -13.41
CA ASN A 227 0.32 5.00 -13.19
C ASN A 227 -0.69 4.64 -12.11
N LYS A 228 -0.75 5.44 -11.05
CA LYS A 228 -1.56 5.19 -9.89
C LYS A 228 -2.49 6.37 -9.60
N LYS A 229 -3.47 6.10 -8.75
CA LYS A 229 -4.42 7.06 -8.24
C LYS A 229 -4.52 6.90 -6.73
N ALA A 230 -4.23 7.97 -5.99
CA ALA A 230 -4.39 8.00 -4.55
C ALA A 230 -5.65 8.76 -4.18
N ARG A 231 -6.36 8.28 -3.16
CA ARG A 231 -7.63 8.84 -2.69
C ARG A 231 -7.68 8.82 -1.17
N ILE A 232 -8.24 9.89 -0.60
CA ILE A 232 -8.60 9.96 0.81
C ILE A 232 -9.91 10.73 0.97
N THR A 233 -10.69 10.36 1.98
CA THR A 233 -11.92 11.08 2.32
C THR A 233 -11.80 11.74 3.69
N MET A 234 -12.42 12.90 3.85
CA MET A 234 -12.51 13.60 5.13
C MET A 234 -13.97 13.85 5.45
N ARG A 235 -14.46 13.20 6.51
CA ARG A 235 -15.79 13.44 7.06
C ARG A 235 -15.70 14.56 8.10
N LEU A 236 -16.26 15.72 7.78
CA LEU A 236 -16.26 16.89 8.62
C LEU A 236 -17.68 17.17 9.14
N GLU A 237 -17.78 17.52 10.41
CA GLU A 237 -19.00 17.95 11.07
C GLU A 237 -18.81 19.39 11.54
N TYR A 238 -19.66 20.30 11.06
CA TYR A 238 -19.64 21.71 11.44
C TYR A 238 -20.90 22.06 12.22
N ASN A 239 -20.75 22.94 13.20
CA ASN A 239 -21.93 23.57 13.81
C ASN A 239 -22.57 24.55 12.82
N ILE A 240 -23.88 24.77 12.92
CA ILE A 240 -24.61 25.80 12.17
C ILE A 240 -25.50 26.66 13.07
N ARG A 241 -25.88 27.85 12.60
CA ARG A 241 -26.82 28.77 13.26
C ARG A 241 -27.78 29.38 12.26
#